data_AF-A0A847S2D4-F1
#
_entry.id   AF-A0A847S2D4-F1
#
_cell.length_a   1.000
_cell.length_b   1.000
_cell.length_c   1.000
_cell.angle_alpha   90.00
_cell.angle_beta   90.00
_cell.angle_gamma   90.00
#
_symmetry.space_group_name_H-M   'P 1'
#
loop_
_entity.id
_entity.type
_entity.pdbx_description
1 polymer ?
#
loop_
_entity_poly.entity_id
_entity_poly.type
_entity_poly.pdbx_seq_one_letter_code
_entity_poly.pdbx_strand_id
1 'polypeptide(L)'
;MNILSSVIYMIWFLSEILLHRILRGGAPDDQKKKDKGSLAYIWIIILVSINTAVYISYKTKFPILQQGSLMNYIGLSVILAGMALRFYAIASLGRLFTVVVTIRKDHHIKKDGIYSILRHPSYAGSLLSFLGFGLSLNNWTGLAIAFVPVLAAFIYRMNIEEKVLTEQFGNEYAEYIQQTRRILPFIY
;
A
#
# COMPACT_ATOMS: atom_id res chain seq x y z
N MET A 1 20.88 -13.66 -5.49
CA MET A 1 19.45 -13.66 -5.12
C MET A 1 19.00 -15.11 -5.09
N ASN A 2 18.36 -15.56 -4.00
CA ASN A 2 18.01 -16.98 -3.85
C ASN A 2 16.64 -17.27 -4.50
N ILE A 3 16.41 -18.53 -4.91
CA ILE A 3 15.16 -18.95 -5.57
C ILE A 3 13.92 -18.57 -4.72
N LEU A 4 14.00 -18.77 -3.40
CA LEU A 4 12.95 -18.40 -2.45
C LEU A 4 12.58 -16.91 -2.54
N SER A 5 13.57 -16.02 -2.56
CA SER A 5 13.34 -14.57 -2.62
C SER A 5 12.65 -14.19 -3.94
N SER A 6 13.07 -14.78 -5.05
CA SER A 6 12.46 -14.55 -6.37
C SER A 6 11.00 -15.01 -6.41
N VAL A 7 10.70 -16.18 -5.82
CA VAL A 7 9.31 -16.69 -5.73
C VAL A 7 8.44 -15.75 -4.90
N ILE A 8 8.92 -15.31 -3.74
CA ILE A 8 8.15 -14.39 -2.88
C ILE A 8 7.92 -13.04 -3.57
N TYR A 9 8.93 -12.46 -4.25
CA TYR A 9 8.74 -11.22 -5.00
C TYR A 9 7.75 -11.38 -6.15
N MET A 10 7.77 -12.53 -6.84
CA MET A 10 6.81 -12.81 -7.91
C MET A 10 5.39 -12.94 -7.36
N ILE A 11 5.20 -13.67 -6.26
CA ILE A 11 3.90 -13.78 -5.57
C ILE A 11 3.42 -12.40 -5.11
N TRP A 12 4.29 -11.61 -4.50
CA TRP A 12 3.99 -10.26 -4.06
C TRP A 12 3.56 -9.37 -5.23
N PHE A 13 4.36 -9.31 -6.29
CA PHE A 13 4.05 -8.49 -7.48
C PHE A 13 2.77 -8.95 -8.20
N LEU A 14 2.55 -10.27 -8.32
CA LEU A 14 1.30 -10.81 -8.87
C LEU A 14 0.11 -10.46 -7.99
N SER A 15 0.26 -10.52 -6.66
CA SER A 15 -0.81 -10.12 -5.74
C SER A 15 -1.19 -8.65 -5.90
N GLU A 16 -0.22 -7.76 -6.13
CA GLU A 16 -0.45 -6.34 -6.40
C GLU A 16 -1.26 -6.14 -7.68
N ILE A 17 -0.87 -6.84 -8.76
CA ILE A 17 -1.58 -6.77 -10.05
C ILE A 17 -2.99 -7.35 -9.94
N LEU A 18 -3.14 -8.51 -9.29
CA LEU A 18 -4.42 -9.17 -9.11
C LEU A 18 -5.37 -8.32 -8.27
N LEU A 19 -4.91 -7.80 -7.13
CA LEU A 19 -5.70 -6.92 -6.28
C LEU A 19 -6.08 -5.65 -7.06
N HIS A 20 -5.16 -5.03 -7.80
CA HIS A 20 -5.49 -3.89 -8.63
C HIS A 20 -6.53 -4.21 -9.70
N ARG A 21 -6.46 -5.39 -10.33
CA ARG A 21 -7.41 -5.80 -11.38
C ARG A 21 -8.79 -6.14 -10.82
N ILE A 22 -8.84 -6.89 -9.72
CA ILE A 22 -10.08 -7.27 -9.03
C ILE A 22 -10.77 -6.02 -8.48
N LEU A 23 -10.01 -5.11 -7.86
CA LEU A 23 -10.57 -3.94 -7.20
C LEU A 23 -10.79 -2.74 -8.13
N ARG A 24 -10.17 -2.70 -9.33
CA ARG A 24 -10.55 -1.76 -10.42
C ARG A 24 -11.90 -2.08 -11.05
N GLY A 25 -12.39 -3.31 -10.89
CA GLY A 25 -13.71 -3.74 -11.36
C GLY A 25 -14.83 -3.13 -10.52
N GLY A 26 -14.99 -1.81 -10.57
CA GLY A 26 -16.21 -1.13 -10.15
C GLY A 26 -17.38 -1.59 -11.01
N ALA A 27 -18.58 -1.64 -10.42
CA ALA A 27 -19.77 -2.12 -11.11
C ALA A 27 -20.09 -1.20 -12.30
N PRO A 28 -20.72 -1.70 -13.37
CA PRO A 28 -20.95 -0.95 -14.61
C PRO A 28 -21.81 0.33 -14.47
N ASP A 29 -22.40 0.60 -13.30
CA ASP A 29 -23.34 1.71 -13.04
C ASP A 29 -22.74 2.89 -12.23
N ASP A 30 -21.42 2.89 -12.01
CA ASP A 30 -20.78 3.86 -11.12
C ASP A 30 -20.60 5.25 -11.79
N GLN A 31 -21.40 6.22 -11.35
CA GLN A 31 -21.43 7.59 -11.89
C GLN A 31 -20.14 8.39 -11.59
N LYS A 32 -19.58 8.96 -12.67
CA LYS A 32 -18.54 10.02 -12.72
C LYS A 32 -17.23 9.73 -11.98
N LYS A 33 -16.33 9.03 -12.69
CA LYS A 33 -14.88 8.97 -12.44
C LYS A 33 -14.28 10.36 -12.19
N LYS A 34 -13.93 10.65 -10.94
CA LYS A 34 -13.04 11.75 -10.54
C LYS A 34 -11.59 11.28 -10.28
N ASP A 35 -11.26 10.03 -10.62
CA ASP A 35 -9.88 9.52 -10.52
C ASP A 35 -9.02 10.02 -11.69
N LYS A 36 -8.50 11.23 -11.53
CA LYS A 36 -7.61 11.95 -12.46
C LYS A 36 -6.21 11.29 -12.58
N GLY A 37 -6.12 10.02 -12.96
CA GLY A 37 -4.84 9.37 -13.26
C GLY A 37 -3.89 9.13 -12.07
N SER A 38 -4.27 9.50 -10.86
CA SER A 38 -3.54 9.27 -9.60
C SER A 38 -3.13 7.82 -9.37
N LEU A 39 -3.98 6.85 -9.76
CA LEU A 39 -3.65 5.43 -9.70
C LEU A 39 -2.54 5.05 -10.68
N ALA A 40 -2.55 5.60 -11.90
CA ALA A 40 -1.47 5.37 -12.86
C ALA A 40 -0.16 6.00 -12.38
N TYR A 41 -0.25 7.18 -11.76
CA TYR A 41 0.88 7.85 -11.14
C TYR A 41 1.54 7.01 -10.03
N ILE A 42 0.75 6.41 -9.13
CA ILE A 42 1.27 5.50 -8.09
C ILE A 42 1.99 4.30 -8.72
N TRP A 43 1.39 3.67 -9.73
CA TRP A 43 2.00 2.52 -10.39
C TRP A 43 3.30 2.87 -11.11
N ILE A 44 3.37 4.02 -11.76
CA ILE A 44 4.61 4.52 -12.38
C ILE A 44 5.69 4.71 -11.31
N ILE A 45 5.35 5.36 -10.19
CA ILE A 45 6.31 5.55 -9.08
C ILE A 45 6.78 4.20 -8.54
N ILE A 46 5.87 3.26 -8.30
CA ILE A 46 6.20 1.92 -7.80
C ILE A 46 7.17 1.21 -8.74
N LEU A 47 6.87 1.18 -10.05
CA LEU A 47 7.72 0.52 -11.03
C LEU A 47 9.10 1.18 -11.13
N VAL A 48 9.15 2.52 -11.16
CA VAL A 48 10.42 3.26 -11.20
C VAL A 48 11.22 3.03 -9.92
N SER A 49 10.59 3.10 -8.75
CA SER A 49 11.22 2.87 -7.44
C SER A 49 11.80 1.47 -7.32
N ILE A 50 11.04 0.42 -7.69
CA ILE A 50 11.52 -0.97 -7.63
C ILE A 50 12.73 -1.15 -8.53
N ASN A 51 12.64 -0.75 -9.80
CA ASN A 51 13.73 -0.94 -10.78
C ASN A 51 14.98 -0.14 -10.37
N THR A 52 14.81 1.09 -9.93
CA THR A 52 15.92 1.97 -9.51
C THR A 52 16.56 1.45 -8.23
N ALA A 53 15.76 1.00 -7.25
CA ALA A 53 16.27 0.44 -6.01
C ALA A 53 17.08 -0.84 -6.25
N VAL A 54 16.61 -1.73 -7.12
CA VAL A 54 17.35 -2.95 -7.50
C VAL A 54 18.65 -2.59 -8.21
N TYR A 55 18.58 -1.71 -9.21
CA TYR A 55 19.76 -1.29 -9.98
C TYR A 55 20.83 -0.66 -9.08
N ILE A 56 20.45 0.27 -8.21
CA ILE A 56 21.37 0.92 -7.27
C ILE A 56 21.89 -0.09 -6.25
N SER A 57 21.06 -1.00 -5.74
CA SER A 57 21.50 -2.00 -4.78
C SER A 57 22.56 -2.96 -5.34
N TYR A 58 22.56 -3.20 -6.66
CA TYR A 58 23.62 -3.96 -7.33
C TYR A 58 24.90 -3.14 -7.55
N LYS A 59 24.79 -1.82 -7.69
CA LYS A 59 25.92 -0.92 -7.97
C LYS A 59 26.62 -0.40 -6.71
N THR A 60 25.86 -0.12 -5.65
CA THR A 60 26.38 0.44 -4.39
C THR A 60 26.58 -0.66 -3.37
N LYS A 61 27.70 -0.61 -2.64
CA LYS A 61 27.98 -1.52 -1.51
C LYS A 61 27.78 -0.75 -0.21
N PHE A 62 26.53 -0.55 0.17
CA PHE A 62 26.19 0.08 1.45
C PHE A 62 25.21 -0.80 2.24
N PRO A 63 25.72 -1.92 2.79
CA PRO A 63 24.87 -2.95 3.37
C PRO A 63 24.26 -2.51 4.70
N ILE A 64 23.04 -2.99 4.98
CA ILE A 64 22.36 -2.75 6.26
C ILE A 64 22.95 -3.64 7.35
N LEU A 65 23.10 -4.94 7.05
CA LEU A 65 23.82 -5.90 7.86
C LEU A 65 24.98 -6.52 7.08
N GLN A 66 26.08 -6.78 7.77
CA GLN A 66 27.22 -7.50 7.18
C GLN A 66 26.83 -8.92 6.74
N GLN A 67 25.91 -9.56 7.46
CA GLN A 67 25.28 -10.83 7.06
C GLN A 67 24.06 -10.57 6.17
N GLY A 68 24.30 -10.49 4.85
CA GLY A 68 23.22 -10.18 3.90
C GLY A 68 22.11 -11.22 3.79
N SER A 69 22.36 -12.48 4.13
CA SER A 69 21.35 -13.53 4.13
C SER A 69 20.28 -13.32 5.21
N LEU A 70 20.68 -12.96 6.43
CA LEU A 70 19.77 -12.74 7.55
C LEU A 70 18.84 -11.56 7.31
N MET A 71 19.39 -10.45 6.80
CA MET A 71 18.58 -9.29 6.42
C MET A 71 17.59 -9.62 5.29
N ASN A 72 17.99 -10.48 4.33
CA ASN A 72 17.09 -10.94 3.29
C ASN A 72 15.86 -11.67 3.88
N TYR A 73 16.07 -12.63 4.79
CA TYR A 73 14.97 -13.35 5.42
C TYR A 73 14.07 -12.47 6.28
N ILE A 74 14.64 -11.49 6.99
CA ILE A 74 13.86 -10.49 7.72
C ILE A 74 12.98 -9.71 6.75
N GLY A 75 13.57 -9.18 5.66
CA GLY A 75 12.82 -8.44 4.64
C GLY A 75 11.69 -9.28 4.04
N LEU A 76 11.94 -10.55 3.71
CA LEU A 76 10.92 -11.48 3.20
C LEU A 76 9.79 -11.70 4.21
N SER A 77 10.11 -11.85 5.50
CA SER A 77 9.11 -12.02 6.56
C SER A 77 8.24 -10.77 6.70
N VAL A 78 8.84 -9.58 6.58
CA VAL A 78 8.12 -8.30 6.60
C VAL A 78 7.21 -8.14 5.38
N ILE A 79 7.64 -8.59 4.18
CA ILE A 79 6.77 -8.63 2.98
C ILE A 79 5.54 -9.49 3.26
N LEU A 80 5.72 -10.70 3.78
CA LEU A 80 4.60 -11.61 4.06
C LEU A 80 3.64 -11.03 5.11
N ALA A 81 4.16 -10.39 6.16
CA ALA A 81 3.34 -9.70 7.15
C ALA A 81 2.54 -8.54 6.55
N GLY A 82 3.17 -7.74 5.68
CA GLY A 82 2.51 -6.64 4.96
C GLY A 82 1.41 -7.13 4.02
N MET A 83 1.69 -8.21 3.27
CA MET A 83 0.70 -8.88 2.43
C MET A 83 -0.49 -9.39 3.26
N ALA A 84 -0.23 -10.09 4.36
CA ALA A 84 -1.28 -10.62 5.23
C ALA A 84 -2.17 -9.50 5.80
N LEU A 85 -1.55 -8.40 6.28
CA LEU A 85 -2.29 -7.23 6.77
C LEU A 85 -3.17 -6.62 5.68
N ARG A 86 -2.64 -6.51 4.46
CA ARG A 86 -3.39 -5.96 3.32
C ARG A 86 -4.53 -6.88 2.90
N PHE A 87 -4.31 -8.19 2.80
CA PHE A 87 -5.37 -9.15 2.50
C PHE A 87 -6.45 -9.13 3.57
N TYR A 88 -6.07 -9.05 4.85
CA TYR A 88 -7.02 -8.93 5.95
C TYR A 88 -7.83 -7.62 5.86
N ALA A 89 -7.19 -6.50 5.53
CA ALA A 89 -7.88 -5.23 5.32
C ALA A 89 -8.91 -5.32 4.18
N ILE A 90 -8.53 -5.90 3.05
CA ILE A 90 -9.40 -6.06 1.88
C ILE A 90 -10.54 -7.04 2.17
N ALA A 91 -10.24 -8.18 2.80
CA ALA A 91 -11.23 -9.17 3.21
C ALA A 91 -12.21 -8.59 4.24
N SER A 92 -11.71 -7.81 5.20
CA SER A 92 -12.52 -7.10 6.19
C SER A 92 -13.46 -6.12 5.51
N LEU A 93 -13.00 -5.33 4.53
CA LEU A 93 -13.87 -4.37 3.84
C LEU A 93 -14.89 -5.06 2.88
N GLY A 94 -14.60 -6.27 2.40
CA GLY A 94 -15.55 -7.11 1.66
C GLY A 94 -16.10 -6.42 0.40
N ARG A 95 -17.44 -6.44 0.22
CA ARG A 95 -18.13 -5.83 -0.94
C ARG A 95 -18.10 -4.28 -0.98
N LEU A 96 -17.60 -3.64 0.08
CA LEU A 96 -17.48 -2.19 0.19
C LEU A 96 -16.10 -1.67 -0.27
N PHE A 97 -15.13 -2.55 -0.59
CA PHE A 97 -13.84 -2.13 -1.14
C PHE A 97 -13.91 -1.83 -2.62
N THR A 98 -13.79 -0.54 -2.96
CA THR A 98 -13.51 -0.07 -4.31
C THR A 98 -12.15 0.63 -4.32
N VAL A 99 -11.22 0.20 -5.18
CA VAL A 99 -9.91 0.90 -5.40
C VAL A 99 -10.10 2.26 -6.05
N VAL A 100 -11.23 2.42 -6.74
CA VAL A 100 -11.66 3.70 -7.31
C VAL A 100 -12.49 4.40 -6.25
N VAL A 101 -12.26 5.71 -6.10
CA VAL A 101 -13.13 6.58 -5.29
C VAL A 101 -14.48 6.63 -5.98
N THR A 102 -15.30 5.65 -5.67
CA THR A 102 -16.54 5.39 -6.37
C THR A 102 -17.68 5.47 -5.39
N ILE A 103 -18.57 6.42 -5.65
CA ILE A 103 -19.71 6.71 -4.83
C ILE A 103 -20.82 5.75 -5.25
N ARG A 104 -21.08 4.72 -4.42
CA ARG A 104 -22.33 3.94 -4.54
C ARG A 104 -23.45 4.70 -3.83
N LYS A 105 -24.69 4.56 -4.32
CA LYS A 105 -25.88 5.21 -3.72
C LYS A 105 -26.12 4.84 -2.26
N ASP A 106 -25.59 3.71 -1.79
CA ASP A 106 -25.66 3.23 -0.39
C ASP A 106 -24.26 3.14 0.27
N HIS A 107 -23.33 4.01 -0.11
CA HIS A 107 -21.98 4.00 0.47
C HIS A 107 -22.04 4.53 1.90
N HIS A 108 -21.64 3.72 2.88
CA HIS A 108 -21.50 4.12 4.29
C HIS A 108 -20.05 3.93 4.75
N ILE A 109 -19.60 4.75 5.70
CA ILE A 109 -18.25 4.64 6.27
C ILE A 109 -18.21 3.37 7.12
N LYS A 110 -17.34 2.42 6.75
CA LYS A 110 -17.12 1.25 7.58
C LYS A 110 -16.29 1.63 8.81
N LYS A 111 -16.86 1.46 10.00
CA LYS A 111 -16.22 1.79 11.29
C LYS A 111 -15.85 0.56 12.12
N ASP A 112 -16.00 -0.65 11.58
CA ASP A 112 -15.80 -1.91 12.31
C ASP A 112 -14.44 -2.58 12.06
N GLY A 113 -14.01 -3.40 13.03
CA GLY A 113 -12.81 -4.23 12.92
C GLY A 113 -11.55 -3.39 12.77
N ILE A 114 -10.71 -3.71 11.78
CA ILE A 114 -9.46 -2.96 11.56
C ILE A 114 -9.72 -1.49 11.16
N TYR A 115 -10.88 -1.20 10.58
CA TYR A 115 -11.29 0.16 10.20
C TYR A 115 -11.78 0.99 11.38
N SER A 116 -11.99 0.40 12.56
CA SER A 116 -12.22 1.16 13.80
C SER A 116 -10.92 1.74 14.36
N ILE A 117 -9.76 1.28 13.89
CA ILE A 117 -8.43 1.66 14.37
C ILE A 117 -7.68 2.45 13.30
N LEU A 118 -7.71 1.99 12.05
CA LEU A 118 -6.99 2.55 10.93
C LEU A 118 -7.94 2.95 9.80
N ARG A 119 -7.79 4.17 9.26
CA ARG A 119 -8.52 4.62 8.07
C ARG A 119 -8.03 3.93 6.80
N HIS A 120 -6.73 3.67 6.74
CA HIS A 120 -6.04 3.18 5.54
C HIS A 120 -5.24 1.89 5.76
N PRO A 121 -5.84 0.80 6.29
CA PRO A 121 -5.10 -0.42 6.64
C PRO A 121 -4.54 -1.17 5.44
N SER A 122 -5.19 -1.08 4.26
CA SER A 122 -4.65 -1.65 3.01
C SER A 122 -3.35 -0.93 2.59
N TYR A 123 -3.33 0.41 2.66
CA TYR A 123 -2.12 1.19 2.40
C TYR A 123 -1.00 0.91 3.41
N ALA A 124 -1.35 0.70 4.69
CA ALA A 124 -0.39 0.28 5.70
C ALA A 124 0.27 -1.05 5.36
N GLY A 125 -0.50 -2.07 4.95
CA GLY A 125 0.04 -3.36 4.51
C GLY A 125 0.91 -3.26 3.26
N SER A 126 0.52 -2.42 2.29
CA SER A 126 1.36 -2.11 1.11
C SER A 126 2.69 -1.51 1.52
N LEU A 127 2.67 -0.45 2.32
CA LEU A 127 3.89 0.23 2.79
C LEU A 127 4.80 -0.71 3.57
N LEU A 128 4.23 -1.55 4.43
CA LEU A 128 4.99 -2.58 5.14
C LEU A 128 5.66 -3.56 4.17
N SER A 129 4.96 -3.95 3.09
CA SER A 129 5.54 -4.81 2.06
C SER A 129 6.69 -4.14 1.29
N PHE A 130 6.57 -2.85 0.95
CA PHE A 130 7.65 -2.09 0.33
C PHE A 130 8.86 -1.90 1.26
N LEU A 131 8.61 -1.72 2.56
CA LEU A 131 9.67 -1.69 3.57
C LEU A 131 10.41 -3.03 3.61
N GLY A 132 9.67 -4.15 3.65
CA GLY A 132 10.24 -5.49 3.59
C GLY A 132 11.05 -5.74 2.31
N PHE A 133 10.55 -5.27 1.15
CA PHE A 133 11.28 -5.32 -0.11
C PHE A 133 12.60 -4.55 -0.03
N GLY A 134 12.59 -3.30 0.44
CA GLY A 134 13.81 -2.53 0.60
C GLY A 134 14.82 -3.17 1.57
N LEU A 135 14.34 -3.73 2.69
CA LEU A 135 15.18 -4.46 3.65
C LEU A 135 15.79 -5.71 3.01
N SER A 136 15.01 -6.43 2.20
CA SER A 136 15.45 -7.65 1.55
C SER A 136 16.61 -7.43 0.56
N LEU A 137 16.77 -6.22 0.03
CA LEU A 137 17.92 -5.82 -0.80
C LEU A 137 19.21 -5.66 0.00
N ASN A 138 19.12 -5.63 1.33
CA ASN A 138 20.23 -5.39 2.27
C ASN A 138 21.07 -4.16 1.86
N ASN A 139 20.42 -3.06 1.47
CA ASN A 139 21.12 -1.84 1.07
C ASN A 139 20.32 -0.62 1.54
N TRP A 140 20.94 0.27 2.34
CA TRP A 140 20.27 1.47 2.86
C TRP A 140 19.78 2.42 1.77
N THR A 141 20.57 2.59 0.69
CA THR A 141 20.18 3.43 -0.44
C THR A 141 19.03 2.79 -1.23
N GLY A 142 19.09 1.47 -1.44
CA GLY A 142 18.01 0.71 -2.06
C GLY A 142 16.71 0.79 -1.26
N LEU A 143 16.79 0.63 0.07
CA LEU A 143 15.67 0.78 0.99
C LEU A 143 15.01 2.15 0.87
N ALA A 144 15.80 3.22 0.93
CA ALA A 144 15.27 4.59 0.83
C ALA A 144 14.55 4.82 -0.50
N ILE A 145 15.12 4.36 -1.62
CA ILE A 145 14.56 4.54 -2.97
C ILE A 145 13.31 3.68 -3.18
N ALA A 146 13.26 2.48 -2.60
CA ALA A 146 12.10 1.61 -2.65
C ALA A 146 10.93 2.14 -1.79
N PHE A 147 11.23 2.75 -0.64
CA PHE A 147 10.22 3.09 0.36
C PHE A 147 9.75 4.56 0.29
N VAL A 148 10.66 5.53 0.23
CA VAL A 148 10.33 6.96 0.40
C VAL A 148 9.41 7.50 -0.71
N PRO A 149 9.68 7.27 -2.01
CA PRO A 149 8.80 7.76 -3.07
C PRO A 149 7.41 7.12 -3.02
N VAL A 150 7.35 5.82 -2.68
CA VAL A 150 6.10 5.08 -2.55
C VAL A 150 5.28 5.58 -1.36
N LEU A 151 5.95 5.89 -0.23
CA LEU A 151 5.33 6.55 0.92
C LEU A 151 4.71 7.89 0.54
N ALA A 152 5.46 8.75 -0.16
CA ALA A 152 4.96 10.04 -0.62
C ALA A 152 3.75 9.90 -1.56
N ALA A 153 3.81 8.96 -2.51
CA ALA A 153 2.72 8.68 -3.43
C ALA A 153 1.44 8.22 -2.72
N PHE A 154 1.58 7.34 -1.72
CA PHE A 154 0.45 6.89 -0.92
C PHE A 154 -0.11 8.01 -0.04
N ILE A 155 0.73 8.83 0.60
CA ILE A 155 0.26 10.00 1.37
C ILE A 155 -0.54 10.94 0.48
N TYR A 156 -0.06 11.24 -0.72
CA TYR A 156 -0.77 12.06 -1.69
C TYR A 156 -2.14 11.46 -2.05
N ARG A 157 -2.19 10.14 -2.30
CA ARG A 157 -3.44 9.44 -2.60
C ARG A 157 -4.42 9.46 -1.44
N MET A 158 -3.96 9.19 -0.22
CA MET A 158 -4.78 9.24 0.98
C MET A 158 -5.35 10.63 1.22
N ASN A 159 -4.60 11.71 0.96
CA ASN A 159 -5.11 13.08 1.03
C ASN A 159 -6.27 13.32 0.04
N ILE A 160 -6.16 12.80 -1.18
CA ILE A 160 -7.23 12.91 -2.18
C ILE A 160 -8.47 12.14 -1.73
N GLU A 161 -8.29 10.90 -1.27
CA GLU A 161 -9.39 10.06 -0.80
C GLU A 161 -10.10 10.68 0.40
N GLU A 162 -9.35 11.12 1.41
CA GLU A 162 -9.90 11.79 2.59
C GLU A 162 -10.65 13.07 2.22
N LYS A 163 -10.14 13.86 1.25
CA LYS A 163 -10.84 15.05 0.77
C LYS A 163 -12.18 14.70 0.11
N VAL A 164 -12.20 13.67 -0.75
CA VAL A 164 -13.46 13.25 -1.40
C VAL A 164 -14.44 12.68 -0.37
N LEU A 165 -13.98 11.88 0.58
CA LEU A 165 -14.83 11.34 1.66
C LEU A 165 -15.38 12.47 2.55
N THR A 166 -14.57 13.50 2.84
CA THR A 166 -15.04 14.68 3.59
C THR A 166 -16.08 15.48 2.79
N GLU A 167 -15.88 15.66 1.47
CA GLU A 167 -16.84 16.33 0.59
C GLU A 167 -18.18 15.58 0.49
N GLN A 168 -18.17 14.25 0.64
CA GLN A 168 -19.38 13.40 0.53
C GLN A 168 -20.11 13.22 1.86
N PHE A 169 -19.38 12.89 2.93
CA PHE A 169 -19.95 12.49 4.22
C PHE A 169 -19.91 13.59 5.28
N GLY A 170 -19.25 14.72 5.00
CA GLY A 170 -19.19 15.88 5.89
C GLY A 170 -18.79 15.52 7.32
N ASN A 171 -19.69 15.82 8.26
CA ASN A 171 -19.46 15.63 9.69
C ASN A 171 -19.25 14.16 10.09
N GLU A 172 -19.91 13.21 9.41
CA GLU A 172 -19.78 11.78 9.73
C GLU A 172 -18.33 11.29 9.54
N TYR A 173 -17.65 11.82 8.51
CA TYR A 173 -16.25 11.53 8.25
C TYR A 173 -15.32 12.30 9.18
N ALA A 174 -15.67 13.53 9.56
CA ALA A 174 -14.91 14.31 10.52
C ALA A 174 -14.86 13.61 11.90
N GLU A 175 -15.98 13.05 12.36
CA GLU A 175 -16.03 12.24 13.58
C GLU A 175 -15.21 10.96 13.45
N TYR A 176 -15.30 10.30 12.30
CA TYR A 176 -14.50 9.11 12.02
C TYR A 176 -13.00 9.39 12.06
N ILE A 177 -12.55 10.53 11.51
CA ILE A 177 -11.15 10.98 11.57
C ILE A 177 -10.66 11.13 13.01
N GLN A 178 -11.51 11.61 13.92
CA GLN A 178 -11.14 11.80 15.33
C GLN A 178 -10.97 10.47 16.08
N GLN A 179 -11.70 9.44 15.66
CA GLN A 179 -11.73 8.13 16.32
C GLN A 179 -10.70 7.15 15.74
N THR A 180 -10.03 7.50 14.64
CA THR A 180 -9.18 6.57 13.89
C THR A 180 -7.83 7.18 13.48
N ARG A 181 -6.81 6.33 13.41
CA ARG A 181 -5.47 6.70 12.95
C ARG A 181 -5.34 6.49 11.45
N ARG A 182 -4.35 7.12 10.82
CA ARG A 182 -4.22 7.06 9.36
C ARG A 182 -3.65 5.73 8.86
N ILE A 183 -2.43 5.37 9.26
CA ILE A 183 -1.67 4.25 8.66
C ILE A 183 -1.00 3.36 9.72
N LEU A 184 -0.28 3.95 10.67
CA LEU A 184 0.36 3.23 11.76
C LEU A 184 -0.23 3.69 13.10
N PRO A 185 -0.27 2.83 14.12
CA PRO A 185 -0.73 3.18 15.46
C PRO A 185 0.05 4.32 16.15
N PHE A 186 1.06 4.91 15.50
CA PHE A 186 1.82 6.06 16.00
C PHE A 186 2.15 7.09 14.90
N ILE A 187 1.65 6.88 13.67
CA ILE A 187 1.68 7.92 12.62
C ILE A 187 0.27 8.48 12.52
N TYR A 188 -0.07 9.20 13.59
CA TYR A 188 -0.98 10.32 13.65
C TYR A 188 -0.50 11.22 14.79
#